data_AF-A0A1Y4FC84-F1
#
_entry.id   AF-A0A1Y4FC84-F1
#
_cell.length_a   1.000
_cell.length_b   1.000
_cell.length_c   1.000
_cell.angle_alpha   90.00
_cell.angle_beta   90.00
_cell.angle_gamma   90.00
#
_symmetry.space_group_name_H-M   'P 1'
#
loop_
_entity.id
_entity.type
_entity.pdbx_description
1 polymer ?
#
loop_
_entity_poly.entity_id
_entity_poly.type
_entity_poly.pdbx_seq_one_letter_code
_entity_poly.pdbx_strand_id
1 'polypeptide(L)'
;MIILKLIEKLILLPVWIILALISLCIKLTVNLYGFIKGVFTFLLILLMIGTIVCYQDWVQVAALLCIEAAAFLILFCACFIEVTVDMLRGYVSDRLLS
;
A
#
# COMPACT_ATOMS: atom_id res chain seq x y z
N MET A 1 31.58 22.78 -14.78
CA MET A 1 30.33 22.01 -15.03
C MET A 1 30.35 20.62 -14.40
N ILE A 2 31.49 19.92 -14.35
CA ILE A 2 31.60 18.56 -13.77
C ILE A 2 31.49 18.57 -12.22
N ILE A 3 32.07 19.56 -11.54
CA ILE A 3 32.12 19.62 -10.06
C ILE A 3 30.72 19.84 -9.43
N LEU A 4 29.86 20.66 -10.06
CA LEU A 4 28.47 20.86 -9.64
C LEU A 4 27.64 19.57 -9.75
N LYS A 5 27.80 18.82 -10.86
CA LYS A 5 27.17 17.51 -11.02
C LYS A 5 27.66 16.49 -9.98
N LEU A 6 28.94 16.56 -9.59
CA LEU A 6 29.51 15.67 -8.58
C LEU A 6 28.92 15.94 -7.18
N ILE A 7 28.74 17.22 -6.83
CA ILE A 7 28.14 17.65 -5.56
C ILE A 7 26.66 17.27 -5.50
N GLU A 8 25.92 17.46 -6.61
CA GLU A 8 24.52 17.05 -6.73
C GLU A 8 24.38 15.52 -6.51
N LYS A 9 25.24 14.73 -7.16
CA LYS A 9 25.26 13.26 -7.00
C LYS A 9 25.63 12.82 -5.57
N LEU A 10 26.54 13.54 -4.90
CA LEU A 10 26.92 13.28 -3.51
C LEU A 10 25.77 13.57 -2.52
N ILE A 11 24.94 14.58 -2.79
CA ILE A 11 23.77 14.94 -1.97
C ILE A 11 22.55 14.07 -2.28
N LEU A 12 22.34 13.65 -3.53
CA LEU A 12 21.22 12.79 -3.89
C LEU A 12 21.37 11.35 -3.36
N LEU A 13 22.60 10.87 -3.15
CA LEU A 13 22.86 9.52 -2.65
C LEU A 13 22.25 9.26 -1.26
N PRO A 14 22.45 10.10 -0.23
CA PRO A 14 21.77 9.91 1.06
C PRO A 14 20.24 10.06 0.96
N VAL A 15 19.74 10.94 0.09
CA VAL A 15 18.29 11.10 -0.15
C VAL A 15 17.69 9.82 -0.74
N TRP A 16 18.38 9.19 -1.70
CA TRP A 16 17.95 7.92 -2.29
C TRP A 16 17.90 6.79 -1.26
N ILE A 17 18.87 6.72 -0.34
CA ILE A 17 18.88 5.72 0.75
C ILE A 17 17.70 5.91 1.71
N ILE A 18 17.37 7.15 2.07
CA ILE A 18 16.22 7.43 2.95
C ILE A 18 14.91 7.02 2.26
N LEU A 19 14.77 7.38 0.98
CA LEU A 19 13.60 7.02 0.19
C LEU A 19 13.47 5.50 0.03
N ALA A 20 14.60 4.80 -0.12
CA ALA A 20 14.65 3.34 -0.14
C ALA A 20 14.12 2.71 1.15
N LEU A 21 14.52 3.27 2.30
CA LEU A 21 14.11 2.76 3.60
C LEU A 21 12.60 2.96 3.82
N ILE A 22 12.08 4.13 3.44
CA ILE A 22 10.66 4.46 3.51
C ILE A 22 9.84 3.53 2.61
N SER A 23 10.24 3.36 1.35
CA SER A 23 9.61 2.39 0.42
C SER A 23 9.54 0.98 1.04
N LEU A 24 10.64 0.53 1.66
CA LEU A 24 10.71 -0.79 2.27
C LEU A 24 9.75 -0.92 3.47
N CYS A 25 9.72 0.08 4.35
CA CYS A 25 8.79 0.11 5.47
C CYS A 25 7.33 0.09 5.00
N ILE A 26 6.97 0.92 4.02
CA ILE A 26 5.62 0.97 3.46
C ILE A 26 5.24 -0.39 2.85
N LYS A 27 6.13 -0.99 2.05
CA LYS A 27 5.94 -2.33 1.46
C LYS A 27 5.60 -3.39 2.50
N LEU A 28 6.37 -3.44 3.57
CA LEU A 28 6.15 -4.41 4.63
C LEU A 28 4.80 -4.17 5.32
N THR A 29 4.44 -2.92 5.59
CA THR A 29 3.16 -2.56 6.19
C THR A 29 1.97 -2.90 5.29
N VAL A 30 2.02 -2.52 4.00
CA VAL A 30 0.95 -2.79 3.03
C VAL A 30 0.78 -4.29 2.82
N ASN A 31 1.88 -5.05 2.72
CA ASN A 31 1.82 -6.49 2.54
C ASN A 31 1.25 -7.20 3.78
N LEU A 32 1.67 -6.80 4.99
CA LEU A 32 1.13 -7.35 6.23
C LEU A 32 -0.37 -7.04 6.37
N TYR A 33 -0.76 -5.79 6.13
CA TYR A 33 -2.16 -5.39 6.17
C TYR A 33 -2.97 -6.11 5.09
N GLY A 34 -2.43 -6.27 3.88
CA GLY A 34 -3.03 -7.03 2.79
C GLY A 34 -3.26 -8.50 3.15
N PHE A 35 -2.30 -9.14 3.81
CA PHE A 35 -2.44 -10.50 4.32
C PHE A 35 -3.54 -10.61 5.38
N ILE A 36 -3.51 -9.75 6.41
CA ILE A 36 -4.52 -9.72 7.47
C ILE A 36 -5.90 -9.48 6.90
N LYS A 37 -6.03 -8.50 6.00
CA LYS A 37 -7.28 -8.20 5.31
C LYS A 37 -7.74 -9.39 4.48
N GLY A 38 -6.85 -10.10 3.78
CA GLY A 38 -7.21 -11.31 3.04
C GLY A 38 -7.88 -12.37 3.91
N VAL A 39 -7.31 -12.64 5.09
CA VAL A 39 -7.91 -13.56 6.07
C VAL A 39 -9.24 -13.02 6.62
N PHE A 40 -9.29 -11.72 6.93
CA PHE A 40 -10.49 -11.08 7.46
C PHE A 40 -11.65 -11.09 6.45
N THR A 41 -11.37 -10.78 5.18
CA THR A 41 -12.34 -10.87 4.07
C THR A 41 -12.88 -12.29 3.93
N PHE A 42 -12.02 -13.32 4.02
CA PHE A 42 -12.48 -14.70 3.95
C PHE A 42 -13.49 -15.03 5.07
N LEU A 43 -13.17 -14.62 6.30
CA LEU A 43 -14.06 -14.79 7.44
C LEU A 43 -15.37 -14.02 7.27
N LEU A 44 -15.32 -12.80 6.75
CA LEU A 44 -16.50 -11.97 6.54
C LEU A 44 -17.41 -12.48 5.42
N ILE A 45 -16.86 -13.03 4.34
CA ILE A 45 -17.65 -13.71 3.31
C ILE A 45 -18.36 -14.92 3.90
N LEU A 46 -17.67 -15.72 4.72
CA LEU A 46 -18.28 -16.88 5.38
C LEU A 46 -19.43 -16.45 6.30
N LEU A 47 -19.23 -15.36 7.07
CA LEU A 47 -20.26 -14.78 7.92
C LEU A 47 -21.44 -14.22 7.11
N MET A 48 -21.17 -13.60 5.96
CA MET A 48 -22.18 -13.08 5.03
C MET A 48 -23.05 -14.21 4.47
N ILE A 49 -22.46 -15.34 4.07
CA ILE A 49 -23.20 -16.51 3.61
C ILE A 49 -24.07 -17.07 4.76
N GLY A 50 -23.49 -17.20 5.96
CA GLY A 50 -24.22 -17.68 7.13
C GLY A 50 -25.42 -16.78 7.49
N THR A 51 -25.28 -15.47 7.39
CA THR A 51 -26.37 -14.51 7.65
C THR A 51 -27.47 -14.57 6.59
N ILE A 52 -27.11 -14.70 5.31
CA ILE A 52 -28.10 -14.87 4.22
C ILE A 52 -28.90 -16.16 4.38
N VAL A 53 -28.23 -17.27 4.71
CA VAL A 53 -28.86 -18.60 4.79
C VAL A 53 -29.68 -18.76 6.07
N CYS A 54 -29.16 -18.37 7.24
CA CYS A 54 -29.84 -18.61 8.52
C CYS A 54 -30.88 -17.54 8.86
N TYR A 55 -30.62 -16.26 8.53
CA TYR A 55 -31.44 -15.14 8.99
C TYR A 55 -32.15 -14.39 7.85
N GLN A 56 -31.73 -14.58 6.59
CA GLN A 56 -32.23 -13.84 5.42
C GLN A 56 -32.19 -12.30 5.62
N ASP A 57 -31.31 -11.82 6.49
CA ASP A 57 -31.22 -10.41 6.85
C ASP A 57 -30.28 -9.67 5.88
N TRP A 58 -30.88 -8.96 4.93
CA TRP A 58 -30.18 -8.19 3.92
C TRP A 58 -29.51 -6.92 4.46
N VAL A 59 -29.99 -6.38 5.60
CA VAL A 59 -29.44 -5.16 6.20
C VAL A 59 -28.08 -5.46 6.81
N GLN A 60 -27.97 -6.59 7.51
CA GLN A 60 -26.70 -7.02 8.09
C GLN A 60 -25.65 -7.31 7.02
N VAL A 61 -26.06 -7.97 5.93
CA VAL A 61 -25.20 -8.24 4.75
C VAL A 61 -24.69 -6.96 4.12
N ALA A 62 -25.56 -5.95 3.94
CA ALA A 62 -25.18 -4.65 3.42
C ALA A 62 -24.17 -3.94 4.33
N ALA A 63 -24.36 -3.99 5.65
CA ALA A 63 -23.42 -3.42 6.61
C ALA A 63 -22.04 -4.10 6.56
N LEU A 64 -22.00 -5.43 6.50
CA LEU A 64 -20.78 -6.22 6.34
C LEU A 64 -20.03 -5.87 5.03
N LEU A 65 -20.77 -5.70 3.94
CA LEU A 65 -20.22 -5.32 2.64
C LEU A 65 -19.63 -3.90 2.66
N CYS A 66 -20.28 -2.95 3.33
CA CYS A 66 -19.75 -1.59 3.51
C CYS A 66 -18.43 -1.56 4.27
N ILE A 67 -18.29 -2.38 5.32
CA ILE A 67 -17.04 -2.49 6.10
C ILE A 67 -15.92 -3.04 5.22
N GLU A 68 -16.19 -4.09 4.45
CA GLU A 68 -15.22 -4.66 3.51
C GLU A 68 -14.80 -3.67 2.42
N ALA A 69 -15.75 -2.92 1.86
CA ALA A 69 -15.48 -1.89 0.87
C ALA A 69 -14.60 -0.77 1.44
N ALA A 70 -14.87 -0.32 2.67
CA ALA A 70 -14.04 0.68 3.35
C ALA A 70 -12.62 0.18 3.60
N ALA A 71 -12.47 -1.07 4.10
CA ALA A 71 -11.16 -1.69 4.31
C ALA A 71 -10.37 -1.84 3.00
N PHE A 72 -11.06 -2.18 1.90
CA PHE A 72 -10.45 -2.24 0.57
C PHE A 72 -9.94 -0.88 0.10
N LEU A 73 -10.72 0.20 0.29
CA LEU A 73 -10.30 1.55 -0.09
C LEU A 73 -9.04 2.01 0.68
N ILE A 74 -8.95 1.69 1.97
CA ILE A 74 -7.76 2.01 2.78
C ILE A 74 -6.52 1.31 2.21
N LEU A 75 -6.64 0.02 1.88
CA LEU A 75 -5.57 -0.75 1.22
C LEU A 75 -5.18 -0.17 -0.11
N PHE A 76 -6.17 0.20 -0.91
CA PHE A 76 -5.97 0.75 -2.23
C PHE A 76 -5.17 2.06 -2.14
N CYS A 77 -5.54 2.97 -1.24
CA CYS A 77 -4.78 4.20 -0.99
C CYS A 77 -3.35 3.93 -0.51
N ALA A 78 -3.17 2.98 0.41
CA ALA A 78 -1.84 2.63 0.92
C ALA A 78 -0.92 2.06 -0.18
N CYS A 79 -1.45 1.17 -1.03
CA CYS A 79 -0.75 0.64 -2.19
C CYS A 79 -0.44 1.73 -3.23
N PHE A 80 -1.35 2.67 -3.44
CA PHE A 80 -1.11 3.81 -4.34
C PHE A 80 0.06 4.69 -3.86
N ILE A 81 0.13 4.96 -2.56
CA ILE A 81 1.25 5.69 -1.95
C ILE A 81 2.56 4.91 -2.13
N GLU A 82 2.54 3.61 -1.88
CA GLU A 82 3.71 2.73 -2.06
C GLU A 82 4.25 2.83 -3.50
N VAL A 83 3.38 2.65 -4.50
CA VAL A 83 3.76 2.73 -5.92
C VAL A 83 4.30 4.12 -6.28
N THR A 84 3.67 5.18 -5.77
CA THR A 84 4.11 6.55 -6.04
C THR A 84 5.50 6.83 -5.47
N VAL A 85 5.77 6.37 -4.24
CA VAL A 85 7.10 6.51 -3.60
C VAL A 85 8.14 5.70 -4.36
N ASP A 86 7.80 4.50 -4.83
CA ASP A 86 8.70 3.68 -5.65
C ASP A 86 9.02 4.32 -7.01
N MET A 87 8.04 4.94 -7.67
CA MET A 87 8.29 5.70 -8.91
C MET A 87 9.20 6.90 -8.65
N LEU A 88 8.97 7.64 -7.56
CA LEU A 88 9.84 8.75 -7.18
C LEU A 88 11.27 8.26 -6.92
N ARG A 89 11.43 7.11 -6.27
CA ARG A 89 12.74 6.49 -6.05
C ARG A 89 13.42 6.10 -7.36
N GLY A 90 12.68 5.52 -8.31
CA GLY A 90 13.18 5.22 -9.65
C GLY A 90 13.71 6.47 -10.36
N TYR A 91 12.93 7.56 -10.31
CA TYR A 91 13.34 8.85 -10.88
C TYR A 91 14.62 9.41 -10.24
N VAL A 92 14.74 9.36 -8.91
CA VAL A 92 15.96 9.78 -8.20
C VAL A 92 17.15 8.89 -8.58
N SER A 93 16.92 7.60 -8.79
CA SER A 93 17.96 6.66 -9.25
C SER A 93 18.46 6.99 -10.65
N ASP A 94 17.56 7.30 -11.58
CA ASP A 94 17.94 7.69 -12.95
C ASP A 94 18.70 9.02 -12.97
N ARG A 95 18.30 9.98 -12.13
CA ARG A 95 19.04 11.25 -11.94
C ARG A 95 20.42 11.05 -11.32
N LEU A 96 20.59 10.05 -10.47
CA LEU A 96 21.89 9.68 -9.91
C LEU A 96 22.81 9.02 -10.95
N LEU A 97 22.27 8.24 -11.89
CA LEU A 97 23.05 7.52 -12.90
C LEU A 97 23.43 8.37 -14.11
N SER A 98 22.60 9.37 -14.47
CA SER A 98 22.87 10.38 -15.51
C SER A 98 24.00 11.37 -15.17
#